data_AF-A0A2V9DCA5-F1
#
_entry.id   AF-A0A2V9DCA5-F1
#
_cell.length_a   1.000
_cell.length_b   1.000
_cell.length_c   1.000
_cell.angle_alpha   90.00
_cell.angle_beta   90.00
_cell.angle_gamma   90.00
#
_symmetry.space_group_name_H-M   'P 1'
#
loop_
_entity.id
_entity.type
_entity.pdbx_description
1 polymer ?
#
loop_
_entity_poly.entity_id
_entity_poly.type
_entity_poly.pdbx_seq_one_letter_code
_entity_poly.pdbx_strand_id
1 'polypeptide(L)'
;MRRVYALLGVARRYGATRVNEVCAIALAAEMLDVRRLKRMLEQAATPSATAPPAPLPAARFLRPASQYALPLAKREPPSKKGDDAQ
;
A
#
# COMPACT_ATOMS: atom_id res chain seq x y z
N MET A 1 -10.27 28.68 -16.91
CA MET A 1 -11.46 28.01 -17.49
C MET A 1 -11.20 26.64 -18.15
N ARG A 2 -10.09 26.41 -18.87
CA ARG A 2 -9.88 25.16 -19.65
C ARG A 2 -9.88 23.85 -18.85
N ARG A 3 -9.35 23.86 -17.61
CA ARG A 3 -9.28 22.66 -16.75
C ARG A 3 -10.65 22.18 -16.28
N VAL A 4 -11.55 23.11 -15.96
CA VAL A 4 -12.93 22.80 -15.54
C VAL A 4 -13.70 22.12 -16.67
N TYR A 5 -13.61 22.65 -17.89
CA TYR A 5 -14.25 22.03 -19.06
C TYR A 5 -13.64 20.66 -19.41
N ALA A 6 -12.33 20.49 -19.24
CA ALA A 6 -11.69 19.19 -19.41
C ALA A 6 -12.22 18.16 -18.39
N LEU A 7 -12.38 18.57 -17.13
CA LEU A 7 -12.93 17.71 -16.07
C LEU A 7 -14.40 17.36 -16.32
N LEU A 8 -15.22 18.33 -16.76
CA LEU A 8 -16.59 18.07 -17.19
C LEU A 8 -16.66 17.09 -18.37
N GLY A 9 -15.72 17.19 -19.32
CA GLY A 9 -15.61 16.23 -20.42
C GLY A 9 -15.27 14.82 -19.96
N VAL A 10 -14.42 14.67 -18.94
CA VAL A 10 -14.11 13.36 -18.32
C VAL A 10 -15.32 12.81 -17.56
N ALA A 11 -16.02 13.64 -16.78
CA ALA A 11 -17.24 13.25 -16.07
C ALA A 11 -18.34 12.74 -17.01
N ARG A 12 -18.50 13.35 -18.19
CA ARG A 12 -19.44 12.88 -19.22
C ARG A 12 -19.08 11.51 -19.82
N ARG A 13 -17.80 11.15 -19.86
CA ARG A 13 -17.31 9.90 -20.48
C ARG A 13 -17.29 8.73 -19.51
N TYR A 14 -16.87 8.96 -18.26
CA TYR A 14 -16.65 7.89 -17.27
C TYR A 14 -17.71 7.85 -16.16
N GLY A 15 -18.65 8.81 -16.16
CA GLY A 15 -19.67 8.95 -15.13
C GLY A 15 -19.22 9.81 -13.95
N ALA A 16 -20.17 10.55 -13.35
CA ALA A 16 -19.88 11.50 -12.28
C ALA A 16 -19.42 10.83 -10.98
N THR A 17 -20.01 9.69 -10.62
CA THR A 17 -19.72 8.95 -9.38
C THR A 17 -18.26 8.50 -9.34
N ARG A 18 -17.84 7.77 -10.37
CA ARG A 18 -16.48 7.24 -10.52
C ARG A 18 -15.42 8.35 -10.56
N VAL A 19 -15.71 9.45 -11.25
CA VAL A 19 -14.80 10.59 -11.31
C VAL A 19 -14.66 11.27 -9.94
N ASN A 20 -15.74 11.36 -9.17
CA ASN A 20 -15.71 11.93 -7.82
C ASN A 20 -14.83 11.12 -6.86
N GLU A 21 -14.92 9.79 -6.89
CA GLU A 21 -14.06 8.90 -6.09
C GLU A 21 -12.57 9.10 -6.42
N VAL A 22 -12.23 9.17 -7.71
CA VAL A 22 -10.85 9.41 -8.15
C VAL A 22 -10.39 10.84 -7.81
N CYS A 23 -11.27 11.84 -7.88
CA CYS A 23 -10.99 13.19 -7.41
C CYS A 23 -10.64 13.21 -5.91
N ALA A 24 -11.36 12.47 -5.07
CA ALA A 24 -11.06 12.38 -3.65
C ALA A 24 -9.67 11.78 -3.38
N ILE A 25 -9.31 10.70 -4.08
CA ILE A 25 -7.98 10.08 -4.00
C ILE A 25 -6.89 11.04 -4.49
N ALA A 26 -7.14 11.73 -5.61
CA ALA A 26 -6.22 12.70 -6.17
C ALA A 26 -5.96 13.88 -5.20
N LEU A 27 -7.01 14.39 -4.56
CA LEU A 27 -6.90 15.48 -3.58
C LEU A 27 -6.13 15.06 -2.33
N ALA A 28 -6.33 13.82 -1.85
CA ALA A 28 -5.55 13.26 -0.75
C ALA A 28 -4.04 13.18 -1.07
N ALA A 29 -3.68 13.12 -2.35
CA ALA A 29 -2.29 13.12 -2.84
C ALA A 29 -1.86 14.50 -3.40
N GLU A 30 -2.61 15.57 -3.12
CA GLU A 30 -2.36 16.95 -3.62
C GLU A 30 -2.21 17.04 -5.15
N MET A 31 -2.85 16.14 -5.89
CA MET A 31 -2.73 16.04 -7.34
C MET A 31 -3.86 16.79 -8.06
N LEU A 32 -3.51 17.87 -8.79
CA LEU A 32 -4.49 18.73 -9.50
C LEU A 32 -4.43 18.62 -11.05
N ASP A 33 -3.74 17.61 -11.60
CA ASP A 33 -3.63 17.42 -13.05
C ASP A 33 -4.74 16.50 -13.63
N VAL A 34 -5.61 17.09 -14.45
CA VAL A 34 -6.72 16.42 -15.13
C VAL A 34 -6.24 15.34 -16.10
N ARG A 35 -5.07 15.48 -16.73
CA ARG A 35 -4.53 14.44 -17.64
C ARG A 35 -4.12 13.20 -16.86
N ARG A 36 -3.49 13.39 -15.69
CA ARG A 36 -3.11 12.30 -14.79
C ARG A 36 -4.34 11.61 -14.21
N LEU A 37 -5.38 12.39 -13.87
CA LEU A 37 -6.67 11.87 -13.44
C LEU A 37 -7.33 10.98 -14.52
N LYS A 38 -7.30 11.39 -15.80
CA LYS A 38 -7.77 10.55 -16.92
C LYS A 38 -7.03 9.22 -17.00
N ARG A 39 -5.70 9.22 -16.84
CA ARG A 39 -4.89 7.99 -16.81
C ARG A 39 -5.24 7.09 -15.62
N MET A 40 -5.47 7.66 -14.44
CA MET A 40 -5.91 6.89 -13.27
C MET A 40 -7.26 6.22 -13.50
N LEU A 41 -8.20 6.88 -14.18
CA LEU A 41 -9.50 6.29 -14.55
C LEU A 41 -9.35 5.15 -15.56
N GLU A 42 -8.46 5.31 -16.54
CA GLU A 42 -8.14 4.26 -17.52
C GLU A 42 -7.48 3.05 -16.84
N GLN A 43 -6.52 3.29 -15.94
CA GLN A 43 -5.83 2.25 -15.16
C GLN A 43 -6.71 1.58 -14.11
N ALA A 44 -7.65 2.29 -13.51
CA ALA A 44 -8.63 1.70 -12.61
C ALA A 44 -9.68 0.86 -13.37
N ALA A 45 -9.85 1.08 -14.67
CA ALA A 45 -10.74 0.26 -15.51
C ALA A 45 -10.08 -1.06 -15.90
N THR A 46 -8.76 -1.07 -16.07
CA THR A 46 -8.01 -2.32 -16.12
C THR A 46 -7.94 -2.86 -14.70
N PRO A 47 -8.62 -3.96 -14.34
CA PRO A 47 -8.35 -4.59 -13.07
C PRO A 47 -6.84 -4.86 -13.06
N SER A 48 -6.12 -4.19 -12.14
CA SER A 48 -4.76 -4.58 -11.83
C SER A 48 -4.93 -5.96 -11.23
N ALA A 49 -4.87 -6.98 -12.08
CA ALA A 49 -4.71 -8.34 -11.65
C ALA A 49 -3.45 -8.28 -10.80
N THR A 50 -3.65 -8.25 -9.48
CA THR A 50 -2.58 -8.49 -8.52
C THR A 50 -2.19 -9.92 -8.84
N ALA A 51 -1.23 -10.05 -9.77
CA ALA A 51 -0.70 -11.34 -10.13
C ALA A 51 -0.25 -11.95 -8.81
N PRO A 52 -0.66 -13.19 -8.51
CA PRO A 52 -0.20 -13.85 -7.30
C PRO A 52 1.32 -13.75 -7.27
N PRO A 53 1.93 -13.44 -6.11
CA PRO A 53 3.37 -13.27 -6.02
C PRO A 53 4.01 -14.51 -6.62
N ALA A 54 4.88 -14.31 -7.61
CA ALA A 54 5.59 -15.41 -8.23
C ALA A 54 6.27 -16.24 -7.13
N PRO A 55 6.26 -17.58 -7.23
CA PRO A 55 6.89 -18.42 -6.22
C PRO A 55 8.36 -18.00 -6.08
N LEU A 56 8.75 -17.63 -4.86
CA LEU A 56 10.12 -17.26 -4.56
C LEU A 56 11.05 -18.43 -4.93
N PRO A 57 12.21 -18.17 -5.55
CA PRO A 57 13.16 -19.23 -5.87
C PRO A 57 13.60 -19.97 -4.60
N ALA A 58 13.86 -21.28 -4.73
CA ALA A 58 14.34 -22.09 -3.63
C ALA A 58 15.57 -21.44 -2.97
N ALA A 59 15.50 -21.25 -1.66
CA ALA A 59 16.49 -20.52 -0.89
C ALA A 59 17.76 -21.36 -0.65
N ARG A 60 18.49 -21.66 -1.74
CA ARG A 60 19.70 -22.50 -1.78
C ARG A 60 20.84 -22.00 -0.89
N PHE A 61 20.79 -20.72 -0.52
CA PHE A 61 21.76 -20.06 0.35
C PHE A 61 21.20 -19.74 1.75
N LEU A 62 19.97 -20.16 2.06
CA LEU A 62 19.39 -19.96 3.39
C LEU A 62 20.16 -20.82 4.40
N ARG A 63 20.88 -20.16 5.29
CA ARG A 63 21.58 -20.83 6.38
C ARG A 63 20.63 -21.09 7.57
N PRO A 64 20.89 -22.13 8.39
CA PRO A 64 20.15 -22.36 9.62
C PRO A 64 20.15 -21.13 10.52
N ALA A 65 19.03 -20.85 11.19
CA ALA A 65 18.89 -19.67 12.07
C ALA A 65 19.95 -19.62 13.19
N SER A 66 20.47 -20.78 13.61
CA SER A 66 21.57 -20.89 14.57
C SER A 66 22.86 -20.22 14.11
N GLN A 67 23.12 -20.10 12.80
CA GLN A 67 24.29 -19.39 12.28
C GLN A 67 24.18 -17.86 12.42
N TYR A 68 22.95 -17.35 12.51
CA TYR A 68 22.67 -15.93 12.71
C TYR A 68 22.34 -15.60 14.17
N ALA A 69 22.36 -16.59 15.06
CA ALA A 69 22.15 -16.37 16.48
C ALA A 69 23.34 -15.57 17.04
N LEU A 70 23.11 -14.28 17.27
CA LEU A 70 24.03 -13.49 18.06
C LEU A 70 24.06 -14.04 19.49
N PRO A 71 25.20 -13.96 20.20
CA PRO A 71 25.29 -14.24 21.63
C PRO A 71 24.59 -13.11 22.42
N LEU A 72 23.29 -12.97 22.22
CA LEU A 72 22.43 -12.24 23.12
C LEU A 72 22.35 -13.12 24.37
N ALA A 73 22.91 -12.63 25.47
CA ALA A 73 22.77 -13.27 26.78
C ALA A 73 21.32 -13.71 26.95
N LYS A 74 21.11 -15.00 27.27
CA LYS A 74 19.78 -15.61 27.37
C LYS A 74 18.89 -14.69 28.19
N ARG A 75 17.94 -14.01 27.53
CA ARG A 75 16.97 -13.18 28.24
C ARG A 75 16.04 -14.13 28.96
N GLU A 76 16.33 -14.35 30.23
CA GLU A 76 15.48 -15.11 31.12
C GLU A 76 14.12 -14.40 31.18
N PRO A 77 13.00 -15.10 30.97
CA PRO A 77 11.69 -14.49 31.06
C PRO A 77 11.50 -13.91 32.47
N PRO A 78 10.83 -12.74 32.61
CA PRO A 78 10.66 -12.12 33.92
C PRO A 78 9.87 -13.07 34.83
N SER A 79 10.53 -13.56 35.88
CA SER A 79 9.89 -14.34 36.94
C SER A 79 8.95 -13.41 37.71
N LYS A 80 7.64 -13.69 37.62
CA LYS A 80 6.66 -13.12 38.56
C LYS A 80 6.93 -13.74 39.93
N LYS A 81 7.62 -13.04 40.83
CA LYS A 81 7.69 -13.45 42.23
C LYS A 81 7.75 -12.25 43.17
N GLY A 82 6.60 -12.03 43.84
CA GLY A 82 6.50 -11.48 45.18
C GLY A 82 6.63 -9.96 45.31
N ASP A 83 5.52 -9.27 45.10
CA ASP A 83 5.17 -8.11 45.92
C ASP A 83 4.75 -8.67 47.29
N ASP A 84 5.58 -8.54 48.32
CA ASP A 84 5.20 -8.75 49.72
C ASP A 84 6.25 -8.10 50.66
N ALA A 85 5.79 -7.06 51.36
CA ALA A 85 6.25 -6.51 52.66
C ALA A 85 7.70 -5.95 52.80
N GLN A 86 7.82 -4.64 52.99
CA GLN A 86 7.91 -4.00 54.32
C GLN A 86 7.78 -2.47 54.21
#